data_AF-A0A6P0PEC5-F1
#
_entry.id   AF-A0A6P0PEC5-F1
#
_cell.length_a   1.000
_cell.length_b   1.000
_cell.length_c   1.000
_cell.angle_alpha   90.00
_cell.angle_beta   90.00
_cell.angle_gamma   90.00
#
_symmetry.space_group_name_H-M   'P 1'
#
loop_
_entity.id
_entity.type
_entity.pdbx_description
1 polymer ?
#
loop_
_entity_poly.entity_id
_entity_poly.type
_entity_poly.pdbx_seq_one_letter_code
_entity_poly.pdbx_strand_id
1 'polypeptide(L)'
;MLDFDYREIVKFDSRNISYNFEDIDPLTRQLFINEFNHIENNSIVDFQYEPNNTDPDILISPGDDAINNIAYARAAGDIWVSSFFYSQPDYYQRYVVAHEIGHTLSLGHNLTVDGVVRSDSTLFTGTPEQQFTIDNLAETMTPFDLSMVNIVFHDVE
;
A
#
# COMPACT_ATOMS: atom_id res chain seq x y z
N MET A 1 19.08 -18.84 18.39
CA MET A 1 18.68 -18.98 16.98
C MET A 1 17.21 -18.61 16.94
N LEU A 2 16.90 -17.44 16.38
CA LEU A 2 15.52 -17.11 16.06
C LEU A 2 15.24 -17.82 14.73
N ASP A 3 14.43 -18.87 14.78
CA ASP A 3 13.80 -19.44 13.59
C ASP A 3 12.88 -18.35 13.03
N PHE A 4 13.38 -17.61 12.05
CA PHE A 4 12.51 -16.90 11.14
C PHE A 4 11.87 -17.98 10.27
N ASP A 5 10.62 -18.32 10.61
CA ASP A 5 9.72 -19.11 9.77
C ASP A 5 9.58 -18.35 8.43
N TYR A 6 10.41 -18.71 7.45
CA TYR A 6 10.28 -18.32 6.04
C TYR A 6 8.99 -18.95 5.49
N ARG A 7 7.83 -18.52 5.97
CA ARG A 7 6.62 -18.63 5.16
C ARG A 7 6.94 -17.90 3.87
N GLU A 8 6.82 -18.60 2.75
CA GLU A 8 7.09 -18.03 1.42
C GLU A 8 6.47 -16.64 1.36
N ILE A 9 7.31 -15.63 1.09
CA ILE A 9 6.83 -14.28 0.83
C ILE A 9 5.95 -14.42 -0.41
N VAL A 10 4.64 -14.25 -0.23
CA VAL A 10 3.69 -14.21 -1.33
C VAL A 10 3.97 -12.94 -2.11
N LYS A 11 4.54 -13.06 -3.31
CA LYS A 11 4.96 -11.96 -4.19
C LYS A 11 4.51 -12.21 -5.62
N PHE A 12 4.53 -11.17 -6.44
CA PHE A 12 4.28 -11.30 -7.88
C PHE A 12 5.42 -12.07 -8.58
N ASP A 13 5.05 -12.78 -9.64
CA ASP A 13 5.99 -13.54 -10.49
C ASP A 13 6.70 -12.66 -11.54
N SER A 14 6.37 -11.36 -11.60
CA SER A 14 6.89 -10.38 -12.56
C SER A 14 7.16 -9.03 -11.89
N ARG A 15 8.18 -8.30 -12.39
CA ARG A 15 8.40 -6.89 -12.02
C ARG A 15 7.48 -5.92 -12.75
N ASN A 16 6.92 -6.35 -13.88
CA ASN A 16 5.90 -5.62 -14.63
C ASN A 16 4.54 -6.03 -14.09
N ILE A 17 3.88 -5.13 -13.36
CA ILE A 17 2.63 -5.39 -12.64
C ILE A 17 1.50 -4.59 -13.31
N SER A 18 0.52 -5.29 -13.85
CA SER A 18 -0.67 -4.67 -14.43
C SER A 18 -1.64 -4.20 -13.34
N TYR A 19 -2.29 -3.06 -13.55
CA TYR A 19 -3.31 -2.57 -12.62
C TYR A 19 -4.51 -1.94 -13.33
N ASN A 20 -5.67 -2.02 -12.68
CA ASN A 20 -6.90 -1.37 -13.14
C ASN A 20 -7.73 -0.84 -11.95
N PHE A 21 -8.67 0.06 -12.24
CA PHE A 21 -9.61 0.62 -11.27
C PHE A 21 -11.04 0.23 -11.61
N GLU A 22 -11.76 -0.29 -10.63
CA GLU A 22 -13.20 -0.52 -10.70
C GLU A 22 -13.90 0.48 -9.77
N ASP A 23 -14.84 1.27 -10.28
CA ASP A 23 -15.71 2.16 -9.47
C ASP A 23 -15.04 3.10 -8.44
N ILE A 24 -13.73 3.37 -8.57
CA ILE A 24 -13.01 4.39 -7.79
C ILE A 24 -13.18 5.77 -8.43
N ASP A 25 -13.31 6.82 -7.62
CA ASP A 25 -13.43 8.20 -8.12
C ASP A 25 -12.10 8.75 -8.68
N PRO A 26 -12.13 9.74 -9.60
CA PRO A 26 -10.93 10.24 -10.26
C PRO A 26 -9.84 10.81 -9.33
N LEU A 27 -10.21 11.43 -8.19
CA LEU A 27 -9.23 12.00 -7.26
C LEU A 27 -8.48 10.89 -6.54
N THR A 28 -9.20 9.87 -6.06
CA THR A 28 -8.58 8.70 -5.42
C THR A 28 -7.72 7.92 -6.41
N ARG A 29 -8.16 7.73 -7.66
CA ARG A 29 -7.31 7.14 -8.72
C ARG A 29 -5.99 7.89 -8.87
N GLN A 30 -6.03 9.22 -8.84
CA GLN A 30 -4.82 10.03 -8.98
C GLN A 30 -3.84 9.82 -7.81
N LEU A 31 -4.33 9.56 -6.59
CA LEU A 31 -3.46 9.24 -5.45
C LEU A 31 -2.69 7.93 -5.70
N PHE A 32 -3.37 6.87 -6.12
CA PHE A 32 -2.75 5.60 -6.50
C PHE A 32 -1.74 5.77 -7.63
N ILE A 33 -2.12 6.47 -8.71
CA ILE A 33 -1.24 6.73 -9.85
C ILE A 33 0.02 7.49 -9.42
N ASN A 34 -0.11 8.49 -8.55
CA ASN A 34 1.04 9.25 -8.07
C ASN A 34 2.01 8.36 -7.27
N GLU A 35 1.47 7.46 -6.44
CA GLU A 35 2.29 6.55 -5.65
C GLU A 35 2.94 5.47 -6.50
N PHE A 36 2.22 4.88 -7.47
CA PHE A 36 2.82 3.96 -8.45
C PHE A 36 3.99 4.64 -9.17
N ASN A 37 3.79 5.84 -9.72
CA ASN A 37 4.86 6.60 -10.37
C ASN A 37 6.05 6.86 -9.42
N HIS A 38 5.79 7.15 -8.14
CA HIS A 38 6.87 7.35 -7.16
C HIS A 38 7.69 6.07 -6.97
N ILE A 39 7.02 4.92 -6.86
CA ILE A 39 7.68 3.62 -6.71
C ILE A 39 8.47 3.24 -7.96
N GLU A 40 7.92 3.40 -9.16
CA GLU A 40 8.63 3.12 -10.42
C GLU A 40 9.91 3.95 -10.55
N ASN A 41 9.84 5.24 -10.20
CA ASN A 41 10.98 6.13 -10.30
C ASN A 41 12.11 5.82 -9.29
N ASN A 42 11.84 4.98 -8.28
CA ASN A 42 12.78 4.74 -7.18
C ASN A 42 12.97 3.25 -6.84
N SER A 43 12.45 2.33 -7.66
CA SER A 43 12.56 0.88 -7.46
C SER A 43 12.76 0.14 -8.79
N ILE A 44 12.78 -1.18 -8.73
CA ILE A 44 12.88 -2.07 -9.91
C ILE A 44 11.51 -2.54 -10.44
N VAL A 45 10.42 -2.09 -9.84
CA VAL A 45 9.05 -2.48 -10.19
C VAL A 45 8.46 -1.47 -11.18
N ASP A 46 7.78 -1.97 -12.20
CA ASP A 46 7.08 -1.18 -13.22
C ASP A 46 5.58 -1.49 -13.16
N PHE A 47 4.74 -0.46 -13.18
CA PHE A 47 3.27 -0.55 -13.13
C PHE A 47 2.65 -0.16 -14.47
N GLN A 48 1.77 -1.02 -14.99
CA GLN A 48 1.10 -0.79 -16.27
C GLN A 48 -0.40 -0.63 -16.09
N TYR A 49 -0.92 0.56 -16.39
CA TYR A 49 -2.36 0.79 -16.35
C TYR A 49 -3.07 0.12 -17.53
N GLU A 50 -3.96 -0.83 -17.24
CA GLU A 50 -4.69 -1.60 -18.23
C GLU A 50 -6.21 -1.42 -18.06
N PRO A 51 -6.81 -0.32 -18.56
CA PRO A 51 -8.20 0.04 -18.28
C PRO A 51 -9.25 -0.98 -18.75
N ASN A 52 -8.88 -1.83 -19.72
CA ASN A 52 -9.76 -2.84 -20.30
C ASN A 52 -9.44 -4.26 -19.80
N ASN A 53 -8.41 -4.44 -18.96
CA ASN A 53 -8.11 -5.73 -18.36
C ASN A 53 -9.01 -5.93 -17.14
N THR A 54 -9.86 -6.96 -17.18
CA THR A 54 -10.77 -7.31 -16.08
C THR A 54 -10.12 -8.25 -15.05
N ASP A 55 -8.90 -8.72 -15.31
CA ASP A 55 -8.11 -9.59 -14.44
C ASP A 55 -6.64 -9.09 -14.41
N PRO A 56 -6.40 -7.84 -13.95
CA PRO A 56 -5.05 -7.32 -13.76
C PRO A 56 -4.38 -7.96 -12.53
N ASP A 57 -3.07 -7.79 -12.38
CA ASP A 57 -2.35 -8.21 -11.17
C ASP A 57 -2.84 -7.47 -9.91
N ILE A 58 -3.26 -6.20 -10.07
CA ILE A 58 -3.86 -5.38 -9.01
C ILE A 58 -5.15 -4.75 -9.50
N LEU A 59 -6.29 -5.19 -8.96
CA LEU A 59 -7.55 -4.45 -9.07
C LEU A 59 -7.75 -3.56 -7.85
N ILE A 60 -7.92 -2.26 -8.07
CA ILE A 60 -8.32 -1.31 -7.01
C ILE A 60 -9.83 -1.07 -7.11
N SER A 61 -10.56 -1.41 -6.06
CA SER A 61 -12.03 -1.41 -6.05
C SER A 61 -12.62 -0.98 -4.69
N PRO A 62 -13.94 -0.68 -4.60
CA PRO A 62 -14.60 -0.45 -3.31
C PRO A 62 -14.52 -1.67 -2.38
N GLY A 63 -14.22 -1.42 -1.12
CA GLY A 63 -14.16 -2.44 -0.06
C GLY A 63 -15.43 -2.57 0.77
N ASP A 64 -15.49 -3.60 1.60
CA ASP A 64 -16.58 -3.81 2.55
C ASP A 64 -16.38 -2.99 3.84
N ASP A 65 -17.30 -2.07 4.11
CA ASP A 65 -17.30 -1.23 5.31
C ASP A 65 -17.52 -2.04 6.61
N ALA A 66 -18.03 -3.28 6.53
CA ALA A 66 -18.20 -4.14 7.70
C ALA A 66 -16.87 -4.56 8.34
N ILE A 67 -15.75 -4.38 7.64
CA ILE A 67 -14.42 -4.78 8.09
C ILE A 67 -13.79 -3.72 9.04
N ASN A 68 -14.43 -2.56 9.23
CA ASN A 68 -13.95 -1.46 10.08
C ASN A 68 -12.50 -1.00 9.76
N ASN A 69 -12.06 -1.23 8.52
CA ASN A 69 -10.76 -0.78 8.00
C ASN A 69 -10.98 0.34 6.98
N ILE A 70 -10.06 1.30 6.90
CA ILE A 70 -10.14 2.42 5.94
C ILE A 70 -9.81 1.93 4.52
N ALA A 71 -8.87 1.01 4.40
CA ALA A 71 -8.59 0.22 3.22
C ALA A 71 -7.95 -1.11 3.68
N TYR A 72 -7.81 -2.04 2.75
CA TYR A 72 -7.02 -3.26 2.96
C TYR A 72 -6.55 -3.81 1.63
N ALA A 73 -5.39 -4.48 1.63
CA ALA A 73 -4.81 -5.12 0.46
C ALA A 73 -4.45 -6.58 0.73
N ARG A 74 -4.36 -7.35 -0.35
CA ARG A 74 -3.79 -8.69 -0.33
C ARG A 74 -2.34 -8.63 -0.81
N ALA A 75 -1.45 -9.39 -0.14
CA ALA A 75 -0.10 -9.61 -0.65
C ALA A 75 -0.14 -10.23 -2.05
N ALA A 76 0.57 -9.62 -3.00
CA ALA A 76 0.51 -9.94 -4.42
C ALA A 76 -0.93 -9.96 -4.96
N GLY A 77 -1.65 -8.85 -4.82
CA GLY A 77 -2.99 -8.73 -5.34
C GLY A 77 -3.71 -7.42 -5.02
N ASP A 78 -5.04 -7.50 -5.07
CA ASP A 78 -5.98 -6.40 -5.05
C ASP A 78 -5.94 -5.50 -3.80
N ILE A 79 -6.49 -4.30 -4.00
CA ILE A 79 -6.66 -3.27 -2.96
C ILE A 79 -8.15 -2.89 -2.90
N TRP A 80 -8.68 -2.83 -1.68
CA TRP A 80 -10.06 -2.48 -1.42
C TRP A 80 -10.16 -1.22 -0.57
N VAL A 81 -10.90 -0.22 -1.06
CA VAL A 81 -11.04 1.10 -0.43
C VAL A 81 -12.43 1.25 0.19
N SER A 82 -12.51 1.40 1.52
CA SER A 82 -13.79 1.59 2.24
C SER A 82 -14.36 2.99 2.01
N SER A 83 -15.66 3.16 2.22
CA SER A 83 -16.29 4.48 2.22
C SER A 83 -15.71 5.44 3.26
N PHE A 84 -15.13 4.94 4.37
CA PHE A 84 -14.48 5.76 5.38
C PHE A 84 -13.25 6.49 4.86
N PHE A 85 -12.57 5.98 3.83
CA PHE A 85 -11.42 6.60 3.18
C PHE A 85 -11.74 8.01 2.69
N TYR A 86 -12.88 8.19 2.03
CA TYR A 86 -13.26 9.47 1.43
C TYR A 86 -13.59 10.56 2.46
N SER A 87 -13.78 10.19 3.72
CA SER A 87 -13.98 11.13 4.82
C SER A 87 -12.69 11.57 5.51
N GLN A 88 -11.56 10.97 5.13
CA GLN A 88 -10.26 11.26 5.72
C GLN A 88 -9.62 12.52 5.13
N PRO A 89 -8.76 13.22 5.87
CA PRO A 89 -7.93 14.31 5.32
C PRO A 89 -7.01 13.82 4.19
N ASP A 90 -6.71 14.70 3.23
CA ASP A 90 -5.91 14.36 2.04
C ASP A 90 -4.54 13.73 2.37
N TYR A 91 -3.83 14.22 3.38
CA TYR A 91 -2.54 13.64 3.80
C TYR A 91 -2.68 12.19 4.25
N TYR A 92 -3.81 11.87 4.89
CA TYR A 92 -4.05 10.55 5.44
C TYR A 92 -4.48 9.58 4.36
N GLN A 93 -5.26 10.05 3.38
CA GLN A 93 -5.56 9.27 2.18
C GLN A 93 -4.29 8.88 1.43
N ARG A 94 -3.32 9.80 1.26
CA ARG A 94 -2.01 9.51 0.65
C ARG A 94 -1.23 8.45 1.42
N TYR A 95 -1.15 8.60 2.75
CA TYR A 95 -0.55 7.58 3.62
C TYR A 95 -1.20 6.20 3.43
N VAL A 96 -2.53 6.10 3.47
CA VAL A 96 -3.26 4.84 3.32
C VAL A 96 -2.99 4.21 1.94
N VAL A 97 -2.99 5.01 0.87
CA VAL A 97 -2.66 4.52 -0.48
C VAL A 97 -1.26 3.88 -0.52
N ALA A 98 -0.25 4.59 -0.02
CA ALA A 98 1.11 4.08 0.00
C ALA A 98 1.27 2.85 0.92
N HIS A 99 0.54 2.81 2.03
CA HIS A 99 0.48 1.66 2.94
C HIS A 99 -0.06 0.41 2.25
N GLU A 100 -1.22 0.51 1.59
CA GLU A 100 -1.85 -0.63 0.92
C GLU A 100 -1.06 -1.12 -0.30
N ILE A 101 -0.46 -0.21 -1.08
CA ILE A 101 0.45 -0.61 -2.16
C ILE A 101 1.66 -1.37 -1.60
N GLY A 102 2.17 -0.97 -0.42
CA GLY A 102 3.21 -1.71 0.29
C GLY A 102 2.81 -3.16 0.57
N HIS A 103 1.59 -3.37 1.07
CA HIS A 103 1.05 -4.72 1.28
C HIS A 103 0.92 -5.52 -0.02
N THR A 104 0.39 -4.90 -1.08
CA THR A 104 0.34 -5.53 -2.41
C THR A 104 1.74 -5.94 -2.90
N LEU A 105 2.77 -5.12 -2.65
CA LEU A 105 4.18 -5.43 -2.92
C LEU A 105 4.83 -6.34 -1.85
N SER A 106 4.02 -7.07 -1.09
CA SER A 106 4.45 -8.10 -0.13
C SER A 106 5.21 -7.56 1.08
N LEU A 107 5.15 -6.26 1.34
CA LEU A 107 5.71 -5.70 2.55
C LEU A 107 4.79 -6.06 3.72
N GLY A 108 5.37 -6.72 4.71
CA GLY A 108 4.73 -6.91 6.01
C GLY A 108 4.79 -5.63 6.83
N HIS A 109 3.94 -5.56 7.85
CA HIS A 109 4.01 -4.45 8.78
C HIS A 109 5.40 -4.30 9.41
N ASN A 110 5.90 -3.08 9.46
CA ASN A 110 7.17 -2.75 10.11
C ASN A 110 6.97 -1.90 11.38
N LEU A 111 7.99 -1.89 12.24
CA LEU A 111 8.05 -1.06 13.44
C LEU A 111 8.92 0.18 13.25
N THR A 112 9.36 0.45 12.01
CA THR A 112 10.15 1.64 11.73
C THR A 112 9.24 2.85 11.81
N VAL A 113 9.64 3.83 12.62
CA VAL A 113 8.84 5.06 12.85
C VAL A 113 8.50 5.77 11.55
N ASP A 114 9.39 5.67 10.57
CA ASP A 114 9.29 6.35 9.27
C ASP A 114 8.70 5.46 8.16
N GLY A 115 8.46 4.16 8.40
CA GLY A 115 7.97 3.26 7.36
C GLY A 115 6.49 3.47 7.05
N VAL A 116 6.10 3.41 5.79
CA VAL A 116 4.69 3.63 5.42
C VAL A 116 3.80 2.43 5.80
N VAL A 117 4.36 1.22 5.78
CA VAL A 117 3.68 -0.03 6.20
C VAL A 117 3.75 -0.24 7.73
N ARG A 118 3.75 0.84 8.52
CA ARG A 118 3.81 0.74 9.98
C ARG A 118 2.49 0.21 10.56
N SER A 119 2.55 -0.78 11.47
CA SER A 119 1.34 -1.36 12.10
C SER A 119 0.76 -0.58 13.27
N ASP A 120 1.14 0.67 13.52
CA ASP A 120 0.87 1.23 14.84
C ASP A 120 -0.63 1.49 15.09
N SER A 121 -1.21 0.53 15.80
CA SER A 121 -2.53 0.60 16.44
C SER A 121 -2.71 1.81 17.38
N THR A 122 -1.63 2.52 17.73
CA THR A 122 -1.64 3.68 18.63
C THR A 122 -2.08 4.99 17.97
N LEU A 123 -2.08 5.09 16.64
CA LEU A 123 -2.74 6.21 15.93
C LEU A 123 -4.27 6.21 16.09
N PHE A 124 -4.86 5.13 16.63
CA PHE A 124 -6.29 4.84 16.50
C PHE A 124 -7.08 4.81 17.83
N THR A 125 -6.45 5.08 18.97
CA THR A 125 -7.13 5.07 20.29
C THR A 125 -7.32 6.47 20.89
N GLY A 126 -7.86 7.42 20.12
CA GLY A 126 -8.65 8.56 20.59
C GLY A 126 -8.33 9.23 21.94
N THR A 127 -7.06 9.47 22.29
CA THR A 127 -6.69 10.35 23.42
C THR A 127 -5.68 11.41 22.97
N PRO A 128 -5.76 12.66 23.48
CA PRO A 128 -4.88 13.77 23.08
C PRO A 128 -3.37 13.52 23.33
N GLU A 129 -3.05 12.58 24.22
CA GLU A 129 -1.67 12.25 24.59
C GLU A 129 -1.08 11.10 23.76
N GLN A 130 -1.91 10.40 22.97
CA GLN A 130 -1.50 9.34 22.02
C GLN A 130 -1.44 9.81 20.57
N GLN A 131 -1.68 11.11 20.35
CA GLN A 131 -1.38 11.81 19.10
C GLN A 131 0.14 11.95 18.96
N PHE A 132 0.85 10.83 18.79
CA PHE A 132 2.20 10.81 18.22
C PHE A 132 2.05 11.27 16.77
N THR A 133 2.03 12.60 16.63
CA THR A 133 2.07 13.42 15.42
C THR A 133 1.80 12.67 14.13
N ILE A 134 0.52 12.64 13.78
CA ILE A 134 0.04 12.54 12.41
C ILE A 134 0.84 13.47 11.45
N ASP A 135 1.41 14.57 11.98
CA ASP A 135 2.27 15.53 11.27
C ASP A 135 3.55 14.93 10.65
N ASN A 136 3.95 13.70 11.00
CA ASN A 136 5.15 13.04 10.47
C ASN A 136 4.86 11.73 9.73
N LEU A 137 3.61 11.47 9.34
CA LEU A 137 3.33 10.30 8.50
C LEU A 137 3.98 10.46 7.13
N ALA A 138 4.72 9.44 6.70
CA ALA A 138 5.20 9.37 5.33
C ALA A 138 3.99 9.23 4.39
N GLU A 139 3.73 10.25 3.58
CA GLU A 139 2.60 10.25 2.65
C GLU A 139 2.86 9.43 1.38
N THR A 140 4.06 8.84 1.27
CA THR A 140 4.56 8.06 0.15
C THR A 140 5.60 7.06 0.66
N MET A 141 5.90 6.00 -0.09
CA MET A 141 6.93 5.04 0.29
C MET A 141 8.28 5.70 0.56
N THR A 142 8.87 5.38 1.70
CA THR A 142 10.17 5.93 2.09
C THR A 142 11.32 5.19 1.41
N PRO A 143 12.55 5.73 1.42
CA PRO A 143 13.73 5.01 0.95
C PRO A 143 13.93 3.65 1.62
N PHE A 144 13.50 3.50 2.89
CA PHE A 144 13.52 2.21 3.56
C PHE A 144 12.52 1.24 2.94
N ASP A 145 11.25 1.65 2.77
CA ASP A 145 10.21 0.81 2.16
C ASP A 145 10.61 0.38 0.73
N LEU A 146 11.12 1.32 -0.08
CA LEU A 146 11.60 1.05 -1.44
C LEU A 146 12.79 0.07 -1.47
N SER A 147 13.68 0.13 -0.47
CA SER A 147 14.76 -0.85 -0.36
C SER A 147 14.23 -2.25 -0.07
N MET A 148 13.14 -2.36 0.69
CA MET A 148 12.48 -3.64 0.96
C MET A 148 11.74 -4.17 -0.27
N VAL A 149 11.09 -3.30 -1.05
CA VAL A 149 10.52 -3.67 -2.36
C VAL A 149 11.61 -4.28 -3.24
N ASN A 150 12.77 -3.61 -3.39
CA ASN A 150 13.87 -4.14 -4.19
C ASN A 150 14.39 -5.50 -3.70
N ILE A 151 14.34 -5.78 -2.39
CA ILE A 151 14.69 -7.09 -1.83
C ILE A 151 13.65 -8.15 -2.18
N VAL A 152 12.35 -7.82 -2.09
CA VAL A 152 11.26 -8.75 -2.44
C VAL A 152 11.35 -9.18 -3.91
N PHE A 153 11.68 -8.25 -4.81
CA PHE A 153 11.70 -8.45 -6.26
C PHE A 153 13.09 -8.77 -6.86
N HIS A 154 14.13 -8.94 -6.04
CA HIS A 154 15.52 -9.06 -6.52
C HIS A 154 15.76 -10.25 -7.48
N ASP A 155 14.97 -11.32 -7.34
CA ASP A 155 15.02 -12.60 -8.06
C ASP A 155 13.86 -12.78 -9.04
N VAL A 156 12.94 -11.82 -9.12
CA VAL A 156 11.85 -11.79 -10.09
C VAL A 156 12.36 -11.16 -11.38
N GLU A 157 12.02 -11.70 -12.55
CA GLU A 157 12.40 -11.13 -13.85
C GLU A 157 11.33 -10.17 -14.41
#